data_AF-A0A840VEZ3-F1
#
_entry.id   AF-A0A840VEZ3-F1
#
_cell.length_a   1.000
_cell.length_b   1.000
_cell.length_c   1.000
_cell.angle_alpha   90.00
_cell.angle_beta   90.00
_cell.angle_gamma   90.00
#
_symmetry.space_group_name_H-M   'P 1'
#
loop_
_entity.id
_entity.type
_entity.pdbx_description
1 polymer ?
#
loop_
_entity_poly.entity_id
_entity_poly.type
_entity_poly.pdbx_seq_one_letter_code
_entity_poly.pdbx_strand_id
1 'polypeptide(L)'
;MKRHHSMIHRMVSPCLLLMAPLASGAVSWTVTLDTITTSYSSQPDPFLGGTDSETRLTASGTPASPIDFSALGDTEFSITLQAPAGSVIQVSYPSGWDSAYFRAAMTSSGSSGTGAFIDNSPDIITMGYSLISGTDWSSSSTKKLQLPGVGGNLYSTYENMAVSVGSVYQFESITFTTTVPASYNEVLNPSGPSFYLITRVSSDSPLADAGPLVSLVSVPEPVTSGLLAAGGLVGLRRRRRVRPC
;
A
#
# COMPACT_ATOMS: atom_id res chain seq x y z
N MET A 1 -3.03 76.14 42.48
CA MET A 1 -2.41 74.98 43.17
C MET A 1 -3.44 73.87 43.31
N LYS A 2 -2.97 72.61 43.27
CA LYS A 2 -3.69 71.31 43.31
C LYS A 2 -4.32 70.84 41.99
N ARG A 3 -3.47 70.12 41.24
CA ARG A 3 -3.80 69.19 40.16
C ARG A 3 -4.38 67.92 40.77
N HIS A 4 -5.51 67.43 40.27
CA HIS A 4 -5.96 66.06 40.51
C HIS A 4 -5.47 65.14 39.37
N HIS A 5 -4.69 64.14 39.77
CA HIS A 5 -4.22 63.03 38.95
C HIS A 5 -5.38 62.05 38.71
N SER A 6 -5.60 61.64 37.47
CA SER A 6 -5.32 60.29 36.92
C SER A 6 -6.16 59.16 37.50
N MET A 7 -6.94 58.50 36.63
CA MET A 7 -6.75 57.07 36.34
C MET A 7 -7.52 56.69 35.06
N ILE A 8 -6.78 56.56 33.96
CA ILE A 8 -7.22 55.90 32.75
C ILE A 8 -7.00 54.40 32.97
N HIS A 9 -8.08 53.63 33.17
CA HIS A 9 -8.01 52.18 33.11
C HIS A 9 -7.87 51.75 31.65
N ARG A 10 -6.63 51.48 31.22
CA ARG A 10 -6.37 50.65 30.04
C ARG A 10 -6.65 49.20 30.41
N MET A 11 -7.83 48.70 30.02
CA MET A 11 -8.07 47.27 29.91
C MET A 11 -7.16 46.71 28.81
N VAL A 12 -6.06 46.09 29.23
CA VAL A 12 -5.28 45.19 28.37
C VAL A 12 -6.13 43.93 28.23
N SER A 13 -6.87 43.83 27.13
CA SER A 13 -7.52 42.59 26.73
C SER A 13 -6.41 41.57 26.46
N PRO A 14 -6.34 40.44 27.18
CA PRO A 14 -5.44 39.38 26.80
C PRO A 14 -5.92 38.89 25.43
N CYS A 15 -5.07 39.05 24.43
CA CYS A 15 -5.24 38.43 23.13
C CYS A 15 -5.25 36.92 23.40
N LEU A 16 -6.45 36.33 23.41
CA LEU A 16 -6.63 34.90 23.44
C LEU A 16 -5.97 34.38 22.16
N LEU A 17 -4.75 33.85 22.27
CA LEU A 17 -4.14 33.04 21.23
C LEU A 17 -5.08 31.85 21.02
N LEU A 18 -6.00 31.97 20.06
CA LEU A 18 -6.64 30.83 19.43
C LEU A 18 -5.49 30.03 18.82
N MET A 19 -4.99 29.04 19.56
CA MET A 19 -4.27 27.94 18.95
C MET A 19 -5.29 27.29 18.02
N ALA A 20 -5.14 27.52 16.72
CA ALA A 20 -5.87 26.74 15.73
C ALA A 20 -5.58 25.25 16.04
N PRO A 21 -6.59 24.37 16.06
CA PRO A 21 -6.31 22.94 16.09
C PRO A 21 -5.42 22.66 14.87
N LEU A 22 -4.20 22.15 15.09
CA LEU A 22 -3.43 21.54 14.00
C LEU A 22 -4.35 20.48 13.42
N ALA A 23 -4.82 20.68 12.19
CA ALA A 23 -5.56 19.66 11.49
C ALA A 23 -4.64 18.44 11.43
N SER A 24 -5.03 17.33 12.07
CA SER A 24 -4.38 16.05 11.83
C SER A 24 -4.66 15.70 10.36
N GLY A 25 -3.73 16.06 9.50
CA GLY A 25 -3.79 15.66 8.10
C GLY A 25 -3.47 14.18 8.01
N ALA A 26 -4.24 13.44 7.22
CA ALA A 26 -3.78 12.16 6.73
C ALA A 26 -2.98 12.41 5.45
N VAL A 27 -1.81 11.78 5.35
CA VAL A 27 -0.93 11.81 4.19
C VAL A 27 -0.91 10.42 3.57
N SER A 28 -1.07 10.35 2.25
CA SER A 28 -1.10 9.07 1.53
C SER A 28 -0.28 9.12 0.25
N TRP A 29 0.53 8.10 0.05
CA TRP A 29 1.19 7.79 -1.20
C TRP A 29 0.60 6.53 -1.81
N THR A 30 0.20 6.61 -3.08
CA THR A 30 -0.22 5.43 -3.86
C THR A 30 0.72 5.27 -5.04
N VAL A 31 1.23 4.05 -5.23
CA VAL A 31 2.09 3.69 -6.35
C VAL A 31 1.53 2.46 -7.06
N THR A 32 1.56 2.49 -8.38
CA THR A 32 1.06 1.40 -9.23
C THR A 32 2.21 0.47 -9.62
N LEU A 33 2.01 -0.83 -9.39
CA LEU A 33 2.94 -1.90 -9.70
C LEU A 33 2.65 -2.46 -11.09
N ASP A 34 3.59 -2.36 -12.04
CA ASP A 34 3.31 -2.67 -13.45
C ASP A 34 4.41 -3.46 -14.17
N THR A 35 5.60 -3.58 -13.57
CA THR A 35 6.76 -4.16 -14.24
C THR A 35 7.23 -5.41 -13.51
N ILE A 36 7.16 -6.58 -14.17
CA ILE A 36 7.59 -7.87 -13.60
C ILE A 36 8.97 -8.25 -14.12
N THR A 37 9.85 -8.64 -13.21
CA THR A 37 11.15 -9.23 -13.48
C THR A 37 11.29 -10.54 -12.73
N THR A 38 11.70 -11.62 -13.40
CA THR A 38 11.95 -12.93 -12.77
C THR A 38 13.43 -13.25 -12.84
N SER A 39 13.98 -13.78 -11.75
CA SER A 39 15.37 -14.25 -11.68
C SER A 39 15.43 -15.61 -11.00
N TYR A 40 16.30 -16.45 -11.53
CA TYR A 40 16.55 -17.80 -11.01
C TYR A 40 18.03 -17.96 -10.68
N SER A 41 18.33 -18.55 -9.52
CA SER A 41 19.68 -18.94 -9.12
C SER A 41 19.69 -20.41 -8.74
N SER A 42 20.46 -21.19 -9.48
CA SER A 42 20.76 -22.59 -9.14
C SER A 42 21.91 -22.73 -8.14
N GLN A 43 22.47 -21.62 -7.66
CA GLN A 43 23.56 -21.59 -6.69
C GLN A 43 23.02 -21.26 -5.30
N PRO A 44 23.52 -21.94 -4.24
CA PRO A 44 23.21 -21.63 -2.84
C PRO A 44 23.30 -20.14 -2.55
N ASP A 45 22.20 -19.56 -2.06
CA ASP A 45 22.27 -18.26 -1.39
C ASP A 45 23.32 -18.36 -0.27
N PRO A 46 24.32 -17.47 -0.22
CA PRO A 46 25.43 -17.58 0.72
C PRO A 46 25.01 -17.40 2.19
N PHE A 47 23.77 -16.99 2.45
CA PHE A 47 23.19 -16.82 3.79
C PHE A 47 22.11 -17.85 4.11
N LEU A 48 21.45 -18.45 3.11
CA LEU A 48 20.30 -19.35 3.29
C LEU A 48 20.51 -20.78 2.78
N GLY A 49 21.50 -21.04 1.91
CA GLY A 49 21.65 -22.32 1.22
C GLY A 49 20.58 -22.57 0.15
N GLY A 50 20.82 -23.51 -0.77
CA GLY A 50 19.77 -24.06 -1.65
C GLY A 50 19.58 -23.43 -3.04
N THR A 51 18.57 -23.91 -3.77
CA THR A 51 18.12 -23.32 -5.06
C THR A 51 17.06 -22.27 -4.80
N ASP A 52 17.08 -21.16 -5.55
CA ASP A 52 16.14 -20.06 -5.37
C ASP A 52 15.50 -19.59 -6.68
N SER A 53 14.19 -19.40 -6.64
CA SER A 53 13.46 -18.66 -7.67
C SER A 53 12.87 -17.40 -7.04
N GLU A 54 13.21 -16.22 -7.59
CA GLU A 54 12.71 -14.92 -7.15
C GLU A 54 11.94 -14.26 -8.28
N THR A 55 10.75 -13.74 -7.99
CA THR A 55 10.05 -12.80 -8.87
C THR A 55 9.90 -11.48 -8.15
N ARG A 56 10.18 -10.39 -8.87
CA ARG A 56 10.01 -9.02 -8.40
C ARG A 56 9.02 -8.29 -9.29
N LEU A 57 8.04 -7.64 -8.65
CA LEU A 57 7.09 -6.73 -9.30
C LEU A 57 7.41 -5.32 -8.81
N THR A 58 7.79 -4.41 -9.71
CA THR A 58 8.21 -3.03 -9.39
C THR A 58 7.20 -2.00 -9.88
N ALA A 59 7.14 -0.86 -9.19
CA ALA A 59 6.42 0.32 -9.67
C ALA A 59 7.27 1.13 -10.67
N SER A 60 6.62 1.69 -11.69
CA SER A 60 7.27 2.59 -12.67
C SER A 60 7.25 4.07 -12.27
N GLY A 61 6.57 4.43 -11.18
CA GLY A 61 6.38 5.81 -10.75
C GLY A 61 6.87 6.11 -9.32
N THR A 62 7.23 7.36 -9.08
CA THR A 62 7.45 7.94 -7.75
C THR A 62 6.25 8.81 -7.34
N PRO A 63 5.93 8.94 -6.04
CA PRO A 63 4.91 9.88 -5.61
C PRO A 63 5.17 11.30 -6.10
N ALA A 64 4.11 12.06 -6.38
CA ALA A 64 4.21 13.27 -7.19
C ALA A 64 4.66 14.54 -6.43
N SER A 65 4.71 14.53 -5.09
CA SER A 65 4.97 15.76 -4.32
C SER A 65 5.72 15.50 -3.01
N PRO A 66 6.70 16.36 -2.66
CA PRO A 66 7.29 16.37 -1.33
C PRO A 66 6.23 16.57 -0.24
N ILE A 67 6.45 15.96 0.91
CA ILE A 67 5.63 16.16 2.11
C ILE A 67 6.49 16.86 3.16
N ASP A 68 6.02 18.01 3.63
CA ASP A 68 6.68 18.73 4.71
C ASP A 68 6.01 18.38 6.05
N PHE A 69 6.66 17.57 6.88
CA PHE A 69 6.15 17.21 8.20
C PHE A 69 6.42 18.29 9.26
N SER A 70 7.26 19.29 8.99
CA SER A 70 7.57 20.37 9.95
C SER A 70 6.38 21.26 10.27
N ALA A 71 5.42 21.34 9.35
CA ALA A 71 4.20 22.09 9.48
C ALA A 71 3.01 21.26 9.97
N LEU A 72 3.20 19.94 10.15
CA LEU A 72 2.15 19.00 10.51
C LEU A 72 2.23 18.65 11.99
N GLY A 73 1.08 18.35 12.59
CA GLY A 73 1.02 17.71 13.91
C GLY A 73 1.36 16.22 13.80
N ASP A 74 0.88 15.45 14.77
CA ASP A 74 0.85 13.99 14.61
C ASP A 74 0.03 13.65 13.35
N THR A 75 0.66 12.93 12.42
CA THR A 75 0.19 12.77 11.05
C THR A 75 0.06 11.29 10.74
N GLU A 76 -1.14 10.87 10.36
CA GLU A 76 -1.32 9.53 9.80
C GLU A 76 -0.66 9.48 8.42
N PHE A 77 0.30 8.59 8.25
CA PHE A 77 1.03 8.39 7.01
C PHE A 77 0.75 7.01 6.45
N SER A 78 0.39 6.94 5.17
CA SER A 78 0.10 5.70 4.48
C SER A 78 0.84 5.56 3.16
N ILE A 79 1.26 4.34 2.83
CA ILE A 79 1.84 3.96 1.54
C ILE A 79 1.05 2.77 1.01
N THR A 80 0.48 2.91 -0.18
CA THR A 80 -0.28 1.88 -0.88
C THR A 80 0.46 1.43 -2.13
N LEU A 81 0.80 0.15 -2.18
CA LEU A 81 1.22 -0.55 -3.40
C LEU A 81 -0.03 -1.12 -4.07
N GLN A 82 -0.33 -0.72 -5.29
CA GLN A 82 -1.58 -1.07 -5.96
C GLN A 82 -1.34 -1.78 -7.30
N ALA A 83 -2.18 -2.76 -7.61
CA ALA A 83 -2.26 -3.33 -8.95
C ALA A 83 -2.73 -2.26 -9.97
N PRO A 84 -2.44 -2.42 -11.28
CA PRO A 84 -3.01 -1.57 -12.30
C PRO A 84 -4.53 -1.70 -12.34
N ALA A 85 -5.22 -0.65 -12.79
CA ALA A 85 -6.67 -0.66 -12.92
C ALA A 85 -7.17 -1.88 -13.72
N GLY A 86 -8.21 -2.55 -13.22
CA GLY A 86 -8.75 -3.75 -13.84
C GLY A 86 -7.89 -5.00 -13.68
N SER A 87 -6.90 -5.00 -12.80
CA SER A 87 -6.05 -6.16 -12.50
C SER A 87 -5.96 -6.42 -10.99
N VAL A 88 -5.67 -7.66 -10.62
CA VAL A 88 -5.20 -8.07 -9.30
C VAL A 88 -3.77 -8.58 -9.40
N ILE A 89 -3.02 -8.44 -8.31
CA ILE A 89 -1.72 -9.10 -8.17
C ILE A 89 -2.01 -10.51 -7.69
N GLN A 90 -1.62 -11.51 -8.48
CA GLN A 90 -1.67 -12.91 -8.10
C GLN A 90 -0.26 -13.41 -7.81
N VAL A 91 -0.08 -14.01 -6.64
CA VAL A 91 1.14 -14.68 -6.22
C VAL A 91 0.86 -16.17 -6.08
N SER A 92 1.63 -16.99 -6.78
CA SER A 92 1.49 -18.45 -6.80
C SER A 92 2.78 -19.10 -6.32
N TYR A 93 2.69 -19.88 -5.25
CA TYR A 93 3.81 -20.64 -4.71
C TYR A 93 3.65 -22.11 -5.11
N PRO A 94 4.49 -22.67 -5.98
CA PRO A 94 4.37 -24.08 -6.36
C PRO A 94 4.62 -25.02 -5.19
N SER A 95 3.95 -26.17 -5.20
CA SER A 95 4.23 -27.27 -4.25
C SER A 95 5.59 -27.91 -4.53
N GLY A 96 6.18 -28.55 -3.53
CA GLY A 96 7.44 -29.29 -3.67
C GLY A 96 8.70 -28.49 -3.34
N TRP A 97 8.53 -27.24 -2.92
CA TRP A 97 9.59 -26.40 -2.33
C TRP A 97 9.56 -26.50 -0.81
N ASP A 98 10.69 -26.22 -0.16
CA ASP A 98 10.81 -26.35 1.30
C ASP A 98 10.28 -25.11 2.02
N SER A 99 10.48 -23.93 1.42
CA SER A 99 9.98 -22.68 1.98
C SER A 99 9.53 -21.70 0.92
N ALA A 100 8.63 -20.80 1.31
CA ALA A 100 8.14 -19.72 0.48
C ALA A 100 8.07 -18.42 1.29
N TYR A 101 8.32 -17.33 0.60
CA TYR A 101 8.49 -16.02 1.20
C TYR A 101 7.86 -14.92 0.36
N PHE A 102 7.25 -13.96 1.05
CA PHE A 102 6.68 -12.75 0.49
C PHE A 102 7.30 -11.53 1.15
N ARG A 103 7.66 -10.52 0.35
CA ARG A 103 8.07 -9.21 0.82
C ARG A 103 7.43 -8.10 0.01
N ALA A 104 6.73 -7.20 0.69
CA ALA A 104 6.36 -5.91 0.15
C ALA A 104 7.33 -4.86 0.70
N ALA A 105 7.92 -4.01 -0.15
CA ALA A 105 8.89 -3.03 0.31
C ALA A 105 8.95 -1.74 -0.53
N MET A 106 9.37 -0.69 0.15
CA MET A 106 9.89 0.55 -0.41
C MET A 106 11.33 0.68 0.06
N THR A 107 12.30 0.84 -0.85
CA THR A 107 13.69 1.06 -0.44
C THR A 107 14.38 2.10 -1.29
N SER A 108 15.21 2.91 -0.67
CA SER A 108 16.27 3.64 -1.37
C SER A 108 17.64 3.19 -0.86
N SER A 109 18.69 3.53 -1.61
CA SER A 109 20.06 3.40 -1.15
C SER A 109 20.49 4.61 -0.32
N GLY A 110 21.14 4.38 0.81
CA GLY A 110 21.89 5.41 1.53
C GLY A 110 21.81 5.29 3.05
N SER A 111 21.86 6.42 3.77
CA SER A 111 21.88 6.45 5.24
C SER A 111 20.58 7.02 5.80
N SER A 112 20.25 6.63 7.04
CA SER A 112 19.07 7.16 7.73
C SER A 112 19.18 8.65 8.01
N GLY A 113 20.39 9.19 8.15
CA GLY A 113 20.61 10.52 8.72
C GLY A 113 20.29 10.57 10.22
N THR A 114 20.48 11.75 10.81
CA THR A 114 20.15 12.03 12.22
C THR A 114 18.68 12.42 12.33
N GLY A 115 17.96 11.92 13.34
CA GLY A 115 16.54 12.24 13.52
C GLY A 115 15.59 11.49 12.59
N ALA A 116 16.05 10.39 11.98
CA ALA A 116 15.20 9.51 11.19
C ALA A 116 14.02 8.98 12.01
N PHE A 117 12.84 8.97 11.41
CA PHE A 117 11.69 8.29 11.99
C PHE A 117 11.79 6.79 11.72
N ILE A 118 11.63 5.97 12.75
CA ILE A 118 11.62 4.51 12.66
C ILE A 118 10.42 3.98 13.45
N ASP A 119 9.53 3.32 12.73
CA ASP A 119 8.47 2.50 13.28
C ASP A 119 8.79 1.03 12.99
N ASN A 120 8.92 0.21 14.03
CA ASN A 120 9.19 -1.24 13.90
C ASN A 120 7.90 -2.09 13.95
N SER A 121 6.74 -1.44 14.03
CA SER A 121 5.44 -2.09 14.07
C SER A 121 4.38 -1.26 13.32
N PRO A 122 4.63 -0.82 12.07
CA PRO A 122 3.59 -0.13 11.30
C PRO A 122 2.39 -1.05 11.12
N ASP A 123 1.20 -0.46 11.19
CA ASP A 123 -0.03 -1.15 10.88
C ASP A 123 -0.08 -1.46 9.38
N ILE A 124 -0.66 -2.60 9.03
CA ILE A 124 -0.83 -3.03 7.63
C ILE A 124 -2.31 -3.29 7.48
N ILE A 125 -3.02 -2.25 7.06
CA ILE A 125 -4.47 -2.15 7.23
C ILE A 125 -5.20 -2.84 6.08
N THR A 126 -4.62 -2.91 4.88
CA THR A 126 -5.36 -3.42 3.71
C THR A 126 -4.49 -4.27 2.82
N MET A 127 -4.61 -5.58 2.99
CA MET A 127 -4.48 -6.52 1.88
C MET A 127 -5.91 -6.83 1.46
N GLY A 128 -6.37 -6.29 0.33
CA GLY A 128 -7.68 -6.65 -0.21
C GLY A 128 -7.62 -8.07 -0.76
N TYR A 129 -7.50 -9.08 0.10
CA TYR A 129 -7.23 -10.44 -0.33
C TYR A 129 -8.51 -11.19 -0.68
N SER A 130 -8.46 -11.92 -1.78
CA SER A 130 -9.35 -13.06 -2.02
C SER A 130 -8.49 -14.31 -2.02
N LEU A 131 -8.65 -15.15 -1.00
CA LEU A 131 -8.01 -16.46 -0.95
C LEU A 131 -8.68 -17.34 -2.02
N ILE A 132 -7.94 -17.68 -3.08
CA ILE A 132 -8.35 -18.74 -4.00
C ILE A 132 -8.09 -20.11 -3.35
N SER A 133 -6.94 -20.26 -2.67
CA SER A 133 -6.57 -21.46 -1.91
C SER A 133 -5.35 -21.20 -1.00
N GLY A 134 -5.47 -21.43 0.31
CA GLY A 134 -4.38 -21.31 1.30
C GLY A 134 -4.89 -21.08 2.73
N THR A 135 -4.03 -21.28 3.74
CA THR A 135 -4.26 -20.79 5.11
C THR A 135 -3.82 -19.33 5.24
N ASP A 136 -4.39 -18.61 6.22
CA ASP A 136 -4.09 -17.21 6.51
C ASP A 136 -2.58 -16.91 6.55
N TRP A 137 -2.22 -15.68 6.19
CA TRP A 137 -0.84 -15.19 6.17
C TRP A 137 -0.23 -15.38 7.57
N SER A 138 0.98 -15.94 7.65
CA SER A 138 1.56 -16.31 8.96
C SER A 138 1.73 -15.10 9.87
N SER A 139 1.49 -15.29 11.18
CA SER A 139 1.56 -14.23 12.19
C SER A 139 2.98 -13.74 12.50
N SER A 140 4.01 -14.34 11.91
CA SER A 140 5.42 -13.97 12.09
C SER A 140 5.89 -13.07 10.95
N SER A 141 5.37 -11.84 10.93
CA SER A 141 5.85 -10.80 10.01
C SER A 141 6.90 -9.93 10.69
N THR A 142 8.02 -9.66 10.00
CA THR A 142 8.89 -8.54 10.40
C THR A 142 8.41 -7.30 9.65
N LYS A 143 8.03 -6.26 10.38
CA LYS A 143 7.55 -5.01 9.83
C LYS A 143 8.52 -3.88 10.17
N LYS A 144 8.66 -2.94 9.25
CA LYS A 144 9.40 -1.71 9.48
C LYS A 144 8.90 -0.62 8.56
N LEU A 145 8.86 0.61 9.04
CA LEU A 145 8.76 1.82 8.25
C LEU A 145 9.79 2.81 8.76
N GLN A 146 10.60 3.33 7.86
CA GLN A 146 11.66 4.27 8.16
C GLN A 146 11.64 5.39 7.13
N LEU A 147 11.59 6.61 7.64
CA LEU A 147 11.71 7.85 6.86
C LEU A 147 13.07 8.49 7.16
N PRO A 148 13.72 9.12 6.17
CA PRO A 148 15.03 9.74 6.36
C PRO A 148 14.94 10.91 7.35
N GLY A 149 16.02 11.13 8.10
CA GLY A 149 16.25 12.35 8.88
C GLY A 149 17.19 13.32 8.16
N VAL A 150 17.68 14.34 8.87
CA VAL A 150 18.61 15.35 8.34
C VAL A 150 19.83 14.69 7.70
N GLY A 151 20.10 15.04 6.44
CA GLY A 151 21.23 14.53 5.67
C GLY A 151 21.14 13.04 5.30
N GLY A 152 20.02 12.40 5.64
CA GLY A 152 19.69 11.04 5.24
C GLY A 152 18.91 11.02 3.94
N ASN A 153 18.89 9.85 3.31
CA ASN A 153 18.13 9.57 2.10
C ASN A 153 17.60 8.13 2.08
N LEU A 154 17.73 7.39 3.19
CA LEU A 154 17.24 6.03 3.34
C LEU A 154 15.75 6.02 3.67
N TYR A 155 14.98 5.55 2.71
CA TYR A 155 13.60 5.12 2.83
C TYR A 155 13.61 3.61 3.00
N SER A 156 12.92 3.10 4.02
CA SER A 156 12.71 1.66 4.11
C SER A 156 11.37 1.37 4.73
N THR A 157 10.42 0.89 3.94
CA THR A 157 9.36 0.06 4.50
C THR A 157 9.53 -1.36 4.01
N TYR A 158 9.33 -2.33 4.89
CA TYR A 158 9.14 -3.69 4.46
C TYR A 158 8.21 -4.44 5.41
N GLU A 159 7.44 -5.34 4.82
CA GLU A 159 6.85 -6.47 5.50
C GLU A 159 7.45 -7.74 4.91
N ASN A 160 7.96 -8.60 5.78
CA ASN A 160 8.60 -9.86 5.43
C ASN A 160 7.77 -11.00 6.04
N MET A 161 7.29 -11.93 5.22
CA MET A 161 6.38 -12.99 5.67
C MET A 161 6.73 -14.35 5.09
N ALA A 162 6.70 -15.35 5.97
CA ALA A 162 6.65 -16.74 5.56
C ALA A 162 5.23 -17.07 5.07
N VAL A 163 5.16 -17.76 3.94
CA VAL A 163 3.92 -18.20 3.30
C VAL A 163 4.01 -19.68 2.96
N SER A 164 2.86 -20.31 2.74
CA SER A 164 2.82 -21.75 2.49
C SER A 164 3.09 -22.04 1.01
N VAL A 165 3.99 -22.99 0.75
CA VAL A 165 4.13 -23.59 -0.59
C VAL A 165 2.83 -24.28 -1.01
N GLY A 166 2.57 -24.34 -2.32
CA GLY A 166 1.31 -24.84 -2.88
C GLY A 166 0.11 -23.89 -2.75
N SER A 167 0.33 -22.64 -2.32
CA SER A 167 -0.75 -21.66 -2.10
C SER A 167 -0.81 -20.59 -3.20
N VAL A 168 -1.99 -19.99 -3.37
CA VAL A 168 -2.22 -18.89 -4.30
C VAL A 168 -2.91 -17.75 -3.56
N TYR A 169 -2.31 -16.56 -3.64
CA TYR A 169 -2.79 -15.34 -3.02
C TYR A 169 -3.15 -14.32 -4.10
N GLN A 170 -4.25 -13.61 -3.94
CA GLN A 170 -4.63 -12.48 -4.79
C GLN A 170 -4.92 -11.26 -3.93
N PHE A 171 -4.45 -10.08 -4.37
CA PHE A 171 -4.78 -8.81 -3.74
C PHE A 171 -4.80 -7.66 -4.74
N GLU A 172 -5.67 -6.68 -4.50
CA GLU A 172 -5.73 -5.44 -5.28
C GLU A 172 -4.66 -4.43 -4.85
N SER A 173 -4.35 -4.40 -3.55
CA SER A 173 -3.38 -3.49 -2.96
C SER A 173 -2.81 -4.01 -1.64
N ILE A 174 -1.67 -3.43 -1.24
CA ILE A 174 -1.06 -3.57 0.08
C ILE A 174 -0.82 -2.17 0.63
N THR A 175 -1.41 -1.86 1.78
CA THR A 175 -1.25 -0.54 2.43
C THR A 175 -0.53 -0.66 3.77
N PHE A 176 0.57 0.08 3.89
CA PHE A 176 1.29 0.33 5.14
C PHE A 176 0.80 1.64 5.74
N THR A 177 0.56 1.67 7.05
CA THR A 177 0.12 2.86 7.77
C THR A 177 0.86 3.03 9.08
N THR A 178 1.14 4.26 9.46
CA THR A 178 1.75 4.61 10.74
C THR A 178 1.31 6.02 11.16
N THR A 179 1.56 6.38 12.41
CA THR A 179 1.45 7.76 12.88
C THR A 179 2.86 8.35 13.01
N VAL A 180 3.17 9.30 12.14
CA VAL A 180 4.41 10.07 12.21
C VAL A 180 4.23 11.17 13.26
N PRO A 181 5.06 11.21 14.31
CA PRO A 181 4.90 12.18 15.38
C PRO A 181 5.27 13.59 14.91
N ALA A 182 4.65 14.61 15.50
CA ALA A 182 4.95 16.02 15.23
C ALA A 182 6.42 16.42 15.47
N SER A 183 7.17 15.61 16.24
CA SER A 183 8.61 15.80 16.45
C SER A 183 9.46 15.46 15.22
N TYR A 184 8.90 14.74 14.25
CA TYR A 184 9.54 14.47 12.96
C TYR A 184 9.42 15.71 12.06
N ASN A 185 10.43 16.58 12.14
CA ASN A 185 10.43 17.91 11.55
C ASN A 185 11.19 17.95 10.21
N GLU A 186 10.84 17.06 9.28
CA GLU A 186 11.59 16.84 8.04
C GLU A 186 10.71 16.95 6.79
N VAL A 187 11.35 17.20 5.64
CA VAL A 187 10.70 17.15 4.33
C VAL A 187 11.00 15.82 3.64
N LEU A 188 9.95 15.04 3.44
CA LEU A 188 9.99 13.78 2.73
C LEU A 188 9.99 14.04 1.22
N ASN A 189 11.08 13.68 0.54
CA ASN A 189 11.21 13.84 -0.90
C ASN A 189 10.91 12.52 -1.63
N PRO A 190 9.88 12.43 -2.47
CA PRO A 190 9.49 11.17 -3.10
C PRO A 190 10.46 10.69 -4.20
N SER A 191 11.48 11.48 -4.54
CA SER A 191 12.52 11.09 -5.50
C SER A 191 13.53 10.14 -4.83
N GLY A 192 13.66 8.91 -5.34
CA GLY A 192 14.71 7.98 -4.94
C GLY A 192 14.29 6.62 -4.35
N PRO A 193 13.13 6.45 -3.68
CA PRO A 193 12.71 5.12 -3.29
C PRO A 193 12.18 4.31 -4.48
N SER A 194 12.61 3.05 -4.57
CA SER A 194 12.00 2.03 -5.41
C SER A 194 10.94 1.28 -4.61
N PHE A 195 9.78 1.06 -5.23
CA PHE A 195 8.70 0.27 -4.65
C PHE A 195 8.62 -1.08 -5.35
N TYR A 196 8.54 -2.16 -4.57
CA TYR A 196 8.47 -3.49 -5.13
C TYR A 196 7.80 -4.52 -4.22
N LEU A 197 7.34 -5.59 -4.85
CA LEU A 197 7.06 -6.86 -4.23
C LEU A 197 8.14 -7.85 -4.64
N ILE A 198 8.63 -8.63 -3.69
CA ILE A 198 9.52 -9.77 -3.91
C ILE A 198 8.81 -11.02 -3.41
N THR A 199 8.83 -12.06 -4.23
CA THR A 199 8.35 -13.38 -3.86
C THR A 199 9.44 -14.37 -4.15
N ARG A 200 9.70 -15.28 -3.21
CA ARG A 200 10.77 -16.26 -3.31
C ARG A 200 10.28 -17.62 -2.86
N VAL A 201 10.78 -18.66 -3.51
CA VAL A 201 10.76 -20.03 -3.00
C VAL A 201 12.19 -20.54 -2.88
N SER A 202 12.45 -21.35 -1.87
CA SER A 202 13.76 -21.98 -1.65
C SER A 202 13.65 -23.46 -1.33
N SER A 203 14.68 -24.21 -1.71
CA SER A 203 14.82 -25.62 -1.36
C SER A 203 16.28 -26.02 -1.12
N ASP A 204 16.49 -26.88 -0.13
CA ASP A 204 17.80 -27.46 0.19
C ASP A 204 18.27 -28.46 -0.87
N SER A 205 17.34 -28.95 -1.71
CA SER A 205 17.64 -29.81 -2.84
C SER A 205 17.55 -29.03 -4.16
N PRO A 206 18.37 -29.36 -5.17
CA PRO A 206 18.28 -28.74 -6.47
C PRO A 206 16.92 -29.05 -7.12
N LEU A 207 16.12 -28.01 -7.31
CA LEU A 207 14.86 -28.05 -8.06
C LEU A 207 15.02 -27.31 -9.38
N ALA A 208 14.11 -27.53 -10.33
CA ALA A 208 14.03 -26.71 -11.52
C ALA A 208 13.53 -25.30 -11.17
N ASP A 209 13.77 -24.34 -12.05
CA ASP A 209 13.19 -22.99 -11.96
C ASP A 209 11.67 -23.07 -11.76
N ALA A 210 11.16 -22.39 -10.73
CA ALA A 210 9.74 -22.32 -10.42
C ALA A 210 8.94 -21.54 -11.49
N GLY A 211 9.62 -20.78 -12.34
CA GLY A 211 9.01 -19.83 -13.25
C GLY A 211 8.49 -18.59 -12.51
N PRO A 212 7.63 -17.77 -13.15
CA PRO A 212 7.10 -16.56 -12.54
C PRO A 212 6.18 -16.90 -11.37
N LEU A 213 6.55 -16.44 -10.18
CA LEU A 213 5.76 -16.59 -8.95
C LEU A 213 4.70 -15.48 -8.81
N VAL A 214 4.86 -14.37 -9.53
CA VAL A 214 3.92 -13.23 -9.54
C VAL A 214 3.39 -13.01 -10.94
N SER A 215 2.10 -12.67 -11.03
CA SER A 215 1.43 -12.26 -12.25
C SER A 215 0.41 -11.16 -11.98
N LEU A 216 0.14 -10.34 -13.01
CA LEU A 216 -0.99 -9.43 -13.02
C LEU A 216 -2.14 -10.11 -13.76
N VAL A 217 -3.23 -10.38 -13.05
CA VAL A 217 -4.39 -11.08 -13.58
C VAL A 217 -5.51 -10.08 -13.79
N SER A 218 -6.04 -9.99 -15.00
CA SER A 218 -7.17 -9.11 -15.29
C SER A 218 -8.41 -9.54 -14.50
N VAL A 219 -9.05 -8.58 -13.84
CA VAL A 219 -10.36 -8.79 -13.21
C VAL A 219 -11.40 -8.72 -14.33
N PRO A 220 -12.18 -9.78 -14.57
CA PRO A 220 -13.25 -9.70 -15.55
C PRO A 220 -14.21 -8.59 -15.13
N GLU A 221 -14.51 -7.65 -16.05
CA GLU A 221 -15.52 -6.64 -15.77
C GLU A 221 -16.81 -7.35 -15.32
N PRO A 222 -17.50 -6.84 -14.27
CA PRO A 222 -18.79 -7.39 -13.91
C PRO A 222 -19.63 -7.31 -15.17
N VAL A 223 -20.04 -8.48 -15.68
CA VAL A 223 -20.88 -8.58 -16.87
C VAL A 223 -22.06 -7.67 -16.59
N THR A 224 -22.09 -6.51 -17.22
CA THR A 224 -23.20 -5.58 -17.07
C THR A 224 -24.35 -6.35 -17.68
N SER A 225 -25.13 -7.01 -16.82
CA SER A 225 -26.24 -7.81 -17.24
C SER A 225 -27.16 -6.84 -17.97
N GLY A 226 -27.14 -6.90 -19.30
CA GLY A 226 -28.07 -6.21 -20.17
C GLY A 226 -29.46 -6.78 -19.92
N LEU A 227 -30.04 -6.43 -18.78
CA LEU A 227 -31.36 -6.84 -18.32
C LEU A 227 -32.29 -5.64 -18.47
N LEU A 228 -32.45 -5.18 -19.72
CA LEU A 228 -33.43 -4.20 -20.23
C LEU A 228 -33.20 -4.22 -21.76
N ALA A 229 -34.04 -4.74 -22.64
CA ALA A 229 -35.49 -4.76 -22.66
C ALA A 229 -36.00 -5.94 -23.53
N ALA A 230 -36.71 -6.88 -22.92
CA ALA A 230 -37.68 -7.75 -23.60
C ALA A 230 -39.09 -7.42 -23.08
N GLY A 231 -39.44 -6.14 -23.10
CA GLY A 231 -40.77 -5.63 -22.80
C GLY A 231 -41.38 -5.03 -24.07
N GLY A 232 -41.81 -5.88 -25.01
CA GLY A 232 -42.34 -5.43 -26.29
C GLY A 232 -43.40 -6.37 -26.87
N LEU A 233 -44.66 -6.01 -26.66
CA LEU A 233 -45.85 -6.43 -27.42
C LEU A 233 -46.29 -7.91 -27.32
N VAL A 234 -47.10 -8.23 -26.29
CA VAL A 234 -48.24 -9.14 -26.48
C VAL A 234 -49.52 -8.30 -26.53
N GLY A 235 -50.16 -8.34 -27.70
CA GLY A 235 -51.21 -7.43 -28.14
C GLY A 235 -52.48 -7.45 -27.29
N LEU A 236 -52.96 -6.25 -26.93
CA LEU A 236 -54.33 -6.00 -26.56
C LEU A 236 -55.25 -6.22 -27.77
N ARG A 237 -55.80 -7.43 -27.88
CA ARG A 237 -56.83 -7.79 -28.87
C ARG A 237 -58.15 -7.12 -28.48
N ARG A 238 -58.39 -5.91 -29.00
CA ARG A 238 -59.66 -5.16 -28.85
C ARG A 238 -60.77 -5.88 -29.63
N ARG A 239 -61.58 -6.70 -28.96
CA ARG A 239 -62.78 -7.32 -29.56
C ARG A 239 -63.81 -6.23 -29.92
N ARG A 240 -64.02 -6.01 -31.22
CA ARG A 240 -65.16 -5.26 -31.77
C ARG A 240 -66.43 -6.10 -31.56
N ARG A 241 -67.40 -5.59 -30.80
CA ARG A 241 -68.77 -6.13 -30.75
C ARG A 241 -69.49 -5.73 -32.04
N VAL A 242 -70.05 -6.71 -32.75
CA VAL A 242 -71.05 -6.51 -33.80
C VAL A 242 -72.35 -7.16 -33.31
N ARG A 243 -73.46 -6.45 -33.47
CA ARG A 243 -74.86 -6.86 -33.27
C ARG A 243 -75.73 -5.90 -34.11
N PRO A 244 -76.97 -6.27 -34.46
CA PRO A 244 -77.34 -7.25 -35.48
C PRO A 244 -78.27 -6.62 -36.55
N CYS A 245 -78.50 -7.33 -37.65
CA CYS A 245 -79.76 -7.31 -38.40
C CYS A 245 -80.20 -8.77 -38.56
#